data_AF-A0A6G2Q2W3-F1
#
_entry.id   AF-A0A6G2Q2W3-F1
#
_cell.length_a   1.000
_cell.length_b   1.000
_cell.length_c   1.000
_cell.angle_alpha   90.00
_cell.angle_beta   90.00
_cell.angle_gamma   90.00
#
_symmetry.space_group_name_H-M   'P 1'
#
loop_
_entity.id
_entity.type
_entity.pdbx_description
1 polymer ?
#
loop_
_entity_poly.entity_id
_entity_poly.type
_entity_poly.pdbx_seq_one_letter_code
_entity_poly.pdbx_strand_id
1 'polypeptide(L)'
;MSVDGEAVRPDGEADEPGWEVDPDDEWGVAVITMVGRQLKLLREAAGLRAAEFGALVGYGEDLVYKVEAGKRIPRREYLVDADRVLNANGVIEATWEDVKRVRYPKKIRELGKLEAKAIEIGIFECNIIAGLLQTSEHARELIQARQPPYSPDDVERMVAARLARQSVFDRDPSPSLHFVLEEAPLHRQVGGTMVWRKQLERLLELGQLHNVTLQVMPTNTDAHPGLDGRIELMKFPDGTAVGRSDGAFGGRPITDPKQLRILELRYGTIRAQALTPRASLAFIEQLLGET
;
A
#
# COMPACT_ATOMS: atom_id res chain seq x y z
N MET A 1 0.71 35.84 -48.09
CA MET A 1 2.01 35.44 -47.50
C MET A 1 1.84 35.54 -45.99
N SER A 2 1.19 34.52 -45.43
CA SER A 2 1.76 33.56 -44.48
C SER A 2 2.39 34.24 -43.27
N VAL A 3 1.56 34.42 -42.25
CA VAL A 3 1.96 34.73 -40.89
C VAL A 3 2.03 33.37 -40.20
N ASP A 4 3.24 32.88 -39.98
CA ASP A 4 3.48 31.64 -39.27
C ASP A 4 3.11 31.86 -37.79
N GLY A 5 1.91 31.42 -37.44
CA GLY A 5 1.47 31.28 -36.06
C GLY A 5 2.11 30.05 -35.46
N GLU A 6 3.20 30.27 -34.73
CA GLU A 6 3.85 29.28 -33.89
C GLU A 6 2.85 28.78 -32.84
N ALA A 7 2.23 27.64 -33.12
CA ALA A 7 1.39 26.94 -32.17
C ALA A 7 2.29 26.45 -31.03
N VAL A 8 2.25 27.17 -29.92
CA VAL A 8 2.80 26.72 -28.63
C VAL A 8 2.13 25.38 -28.32
N ARG A 9 2.87 24.30 -28.55
CA ARG A 9 2.52 22.97 -28.04
C ARG A 9 2.61 23.08 -26.51
N PRO A 10 1.54 22.78 -25.75
CA PRO A 10 1.72 22.60 -24.32
C PRO A 10 2.71 21.45 -24.14
N ASP A 11 3.79 21.73 -23.40
CA ASP A 11 4.85 20.77 -23.09
C ASP A 11 4.23 19.44 -22.68
N GLY A 12 4.62 18.40 -23.40
CA GLY A 12 4.11 17.06 -23.19
C GLY A 12 4.46 16.55 -21.80
N GLU A 13 3.44 16.33 -20.97
CA GLU A 13 3.43 15.21 -20.03
C GLU A 13 3.48 13.91 -20.86
N ALA A 14 4.68 13.60 -21.37
CA ALA A 14 4.98 12.33 -21.99
C ALA A 14 4.90 11.24 -20.91
N ASP A 15 3.95 10.32 -21.09
CA ASP A 15 3.97 8.95 -20.54
C ASP A 15 4.64 8.81 -19.16
N GLU A 16 4.11 9.49 -18.14
CA GLU A 16 4.66 9.37 -16.79
C GLU A 16 4.52 7.92 -16.29
N PRO A 17 5.64 7.22 -16.02
CA PRO A 17 5.62 5.86 -15.53
C PRO A 17 4.81 5.76 -14.23
N GLY A 18 3.99 4.73 -14.11
CA GLY A 18 3.31 4.40 -12.85
C GLY A 18 1.79 4.27 -12.94
N TRP A 19 1.09 4.94 -13.85
CA TRP A 19 -0.38 4.79 -13.95
C TRP A 19 -0.84 3.81 -15.04
N GLU A 20 -0.02 2.85 -15.36
CA GLU A 20 -0.42 1.68 -16.13
C GLU A 20 -1.17 0.70 -15.22
N VAL A 21 -2.11 -0.02 -15.79
CA VAL A 21 -2.77 -1.13 -15.09
C VAL A 21 -1.84 -2.33 -15.12
N ASP A 22 -1.60 -2.96 -13.97
CA ASP A 22 -0.88 -4.23 -13.89
C ASP A 22 -1.60 -5.27 -14.77
N PRO A 23 -0.97 -5.80 -15.83
CA PRO A 23 -1.63 -6.72 -16.76
C PRO A 23 -2.06 -8.03 -16.08
N ASP A 24 -1.43 -8.40 -14.95
CA ASP A 24 -1.79 -9.58 -14.18
C ASP A 24 -2.94 -9.32 -13.18
N ASP A 25 -3.45 -8.09 -13.13
CA ASP A 25 -4.59 -7.67 -12.30
C ASP A 25 -5.90 -7.67 -13.09
N GLU A 26 -6.45 -8.85 -13.35
CA GLU A 26 -7.70 -9.03 -14.12
C GLU A 26 -8.85 -8.13 -13.66
N TRP A 27 -9.00 -7.94 -12.34
CA TRP A 27 -10.03 -7.06 -11.78
C TRP A 27 -9.76 -5.59 -12.09
N GLY A 28 -8.51 -5.12 -11.91
CA GLY A 28 -8.15 -3.75 -12.24
C GLY A 28 -8.25 -3.46 -13.72
N VAL A 29 -7.83 -4.41 -14.56
CA VAL A 29 -8.00 -4.33 -16.02
C VAL A 29 -9.49 -4.21 -16.36
N ALA A 30 -10.36 -5.01 -15.75
CA ALA A 30 -11.80 -4.94 -15.99
C ALA A 30 -12.41 -3.59 -15.57
N VAL A 31 -12.04 -3.07 -14.39
CA VAL A 31 -12.52 -1.78 -13.89
C VAL A 31 -12.11 -0.63 -14.82
N ILE A 32 -10.83 -0.54 -15.16
CA ILE A 32 -10.31 0.57 -15.99
C ILE A 32 -10.81 0.47 -17.43
N THR A 33 -10.93 -0.75 -17.97
CA THR A 33 -11.55 -0.97 -19.29
C THR A 33 -13.02 -0.55 -19.30
N MET A 34 -13.78 -0.85 -18.24
CA MET A 34 -15.18 -0.43 -18.14
C MET A 34 -15.29 1.10 -18.08
N VAL A 35 -14.51 1.75 -17.21
CA VAL A 35 -14.51 3.21 -17.07
C VAL A 35 -14.11 3.89 -18.39
N GLY A 36 -13.04 3.42 -19.03
CA GLY A 36 -12.59 3.91 -20.33
C GLY A 36 -13.67 3.78 -21.41
N ARG A 37 -14.39 2.65 -21.44
CA ARG A 37 -15.51 2.44 -22.36
C ARG A 37 -16.67 3.40 -22.11
N GLN A 38 -17.03 3.67 -20.85
CA GLN A 38 -18.10 4.62 -20.53
C GLN A 38 -17.71 6.05 -20.91
N LEU A 39 -16.47 6.46 -20.63
CA LEU A 39 -15.94 7.75 -21.05
C LEU A 39 -16.02 7.94 -22.56
N LYS A 40 -15.60 6.93 -23.33
CA LYS A 40 -15.69 6.94 -24.79
C LYS A 40 -17.12 7.11 -25.28
N LEU A 41 -18.05 6.33 -24.73
CA LEU A 41 -19.46 6.39 -25.12
C LEU A 41 -20.08 7.76 -24.83
N LEU A 42 -19.79 8.35 -23.66
CA LEU A 42 -20.29 9.67 -23.29
C LEU A 42 -19.67 10.77 -24.14
N ARG A 43 -18.36 10.68 -24.45
CA ARG A 43 -17.68 11.60 -25.37
C ARG A 43 -18.30 11.56 -26.77
N GLU A 44 -18.50 10.37 -27.32
CA GLU A 44 -19.10 10.20 -28.65
C GLU A 44 -20.56 10.66 -28.68
N ALA A 45 -21.33 10.43 -27.62
CA ALA A 45 -22.69 10.94 -27.48
C ALA A 45 -22.75 12.47 -27.42
N ALA A 46 -21.72 13.11 -26.85
CA ALA A 46 -21.55 14.57 -26.85
C ALA A 46 -21.03 15.12 -28.21
N GLY A 47 -20.74 14.26 -29.19
CA GLY A 47 -20.26 14.65 -30.51
C GLY A 47 -18.80 15.14 -30.54
N LEU A 48 -18.03 14.89 -29.48
CA LEU A 48 -16.65 15.37 -29.34
C LEU A 48 -15.64 14.34 -29.89
N ARG A 49 -14.66 14.81 -30.66
CA ARG A 49 -13.47 14.01 -30.98
C ARG A 49 -12.53 13.93 -29.78
N ALA A 50 -11.66 12.92 -29.75
CA ALA A 50 -10.70 12.74 -28.67
C ALA A 50 -9.80 13.96 -28.45
N ALA A 51 -9.33 14.60 -29.53
CA ALA A 51 -8.54 15.83 -29.46
C ALA A 51 -9.32 17.02 -28.88
N GLU A 52 -10.59 17.20 -29.28
CA GLU A 52 -11.45 18.28 -28.80
C GLU A 52 -11.77 18.10 -27.32
N PHE A 53 -12.12 16.87 -26.93
CA PHE A 53 -12.36 16.52 -25.53
C PHE A 53 -11.09 16.71 -24.69
N GLY A 54 -9.94 16.22 -25.15
CA GLY A 54 -8.65 16.41 -24.48
C GLY A 54 -8.36 17.89 -24.22
N ALA A 55 -8.55 18.76 -25.21
CA ALA A 55 -8.40 20.21 -25.04
C ALA A 55 -9.33 20.80 -23.96
N LEU A 56 -10.56 20.29 -23.85
CA LEU A 56 -11.54 20.75 -22.84
C LEU A 56 -11.22 20.28 -21.42
N VAL A 57 -10.63 19.08 -21.26
CA VAL A 57 -10.22 18.54 -19.95
C VAL A 57 -8.77 18.84 -19.59
N GLY A 58 -8.01 19.50 -20.47
CA GLY A 58 -6.61 19.88 -20.23
C GLY A 58 -5.60 18.75 -20.46
N TYR A 59 -5.92 17.76 -21.29
CA TYR A 59 -5.08 16.60 -21.57
C TYR A 59 -4.87 16.36 -23.08
N GLY A 60 -3.75 15.74 -23.45
CA GLY A 60 -3.45 15.41 -24.85
C GLY A 60 -4.34 14.28 -25.41
N GLU A 61 -4.54 14.29 -26.73
CA GLU A 61 -5.34 13.28 -27.45
C GLU A 61 -4.88 11.82 -27.17
N ASP A 62 -3.56 11.59 -27.12
CA ASP A 62 -3.00 10.26 -26.84
C ASP A 62 -3.41 9.73 -25.45
N LEU A 63 -3.44 10.61 -24.44
CA LEU A 63 -3.87 10.23 -23.09
C LEU A 63 -5.35 9.83 -23.09
N VAL A 64 -6.19 10.57 -23.82
CA VAL A 64 -7.62 10.25 -23.97
C VAL A 64 -7.78 8.84 -24.55
N TYR A 65 -7.06 8.51 -25.63
CA TYR A 65 -7.12 7.16 -26.20
C TYR A 65 -6.62 6.08 -25.23
N LYS A 66 -5.54 6.33 -24.48
CA LYS A 66 -5.02 5.37 -23.50
C LYS A 66 -5.99 5.13 -22.35
N VAL A 67 -6.66 6.17 -21.85
CA VAL A 67 -7.70 6.07 -20.82
C VAL A 67 -8.91 5.32 -21.36
N GLU A 68 -9.41 5.69 -22.55
CA GLU A 68 -10.58 5.03 -23.17
C GLU A 68 -10.33 3.56 -23.51
N ALA A 69 -9.09 3.20 -23.85
CA ALA A 69 -8.68 1.83 -24.10
C ALA A 69 -8.41 1.01 -22.83
N GLY A 70 -8.54 1.60 -21.63
CA GLY A 70 -8.27 0.92 -20.37
C GLY A 70 -6.78 0.65 -20.10
N LYS A 71 -5.87 1.32 -20.82
CA LYS A 71 -4.42 1.17 -20.67
C LYS A 71 -3.83 2.11 -19.61
N ARG A 72 -4.51 3.23 -19.35
CA ARG A 72 -4.11 4.25 -18.37
C ARG A 72 -5.18 4.38 -17.30
N ILE A 73 -4.76 4.34 -16.04
CA ILE A 73 -5.60 4.68 -14.89
C ILE A 73 -5.82 6.21 -14.92
N PRO A 74 -7.06 6.72 -15.08
CA PRO A 74 -7.31 8.15 -15.11
C PRO A 74 -7.05 8.79 -13.74
N ARG A 75 -6.57 10.03 -13.75
CA ARG A 75 -6.44 10.87 -12.54
C ARG A 75 -7.84 11.27 -12.04
N ARG A 76 -7.96 11.64 -10.76
CA ARG A 76 -9.24 12.09 -10.21
C ARG A 76 -9.71 13.36 -10.91
N GLU A 77 -8.80 14.29 -11.11
CA GLU A 77 -9.02 15.57 -11.78
C GLU A 77 -9.57 15.34 -13.19
N TYR A 78 -8.97 14.41 -13.95
CA TYR A 78 -9.48 13.98 -15.25
C TYR A 78 -10.94 13.51 -15.17
N LEU A 79 -11.31 12.68 -14.20
CA LEU A 79 -12.68 12.18 -14.06
C LEU A 79 -13.67 13.29 -13.67
N VAL A 80 -13.27 14.21 -12.79
CA VAL A 80 -14.07 15.36 -12.38
C VAL A 80 -14.32 16.29 -13.57
N ASP A 81 -13.27 16.62 -14.32
CA ASP A 81 -13.38 17.50 -15.49
C ASP A 81 -14.15 16.82 -16.63
N ALA A 82 -13.95 15.52 -16.83
CA ALA A 82 -14.72 14.73 -17.79
C ALA A 82 -16.21 14.72 -17.45
N ASP A 83 -16.58 14.55 -16.17
CA ASP A 83 -17.97 14.58 -15.72
C ASP A 83 -18.64 15.92 -16.05
N ARG A 84 -17.93 17.03 -15.77
CA ARG A 84 -18.39 18.40 -16.08
C ARG A 84 -18.52 18.63 -17.58
N VAL A 85 -17.50 18.30 -18.37
CA VAL A 85 -17.47 18.55 -19.83
C VAL A 85 -18.53 17.72 -20.55
N LEU A 86 -18.76 16.49 -20.12
CA LEU A 86 -19.72 15.56 -20.74
C LEU A 86 -21.13 15.67 -20.14
N ASN A 87 -21.36 16.57 -19.17
CA ASN A 87 -22.61 16.72 -18.43
C ASN A 87 -23.13 15.37 -17.88
N ALA A 88 -22.24 14.59 -17.28
CA ALA A 88 -22.53 13.23 -16.83
C ALA A 88 -23.21 13.15 -15.44
N ASN A 89 -23.51 14.30 -14.81
CA ASN A 89 -24.24 14.40 -13.55
C ASN A 89 -23.67 13.54 -12.41
N GLY A 90 -22.35 13.50 -12.28
CA GLY A 90 -21.61 12.78 -11.24
C GLY A 90 -21.38 11.30 -11.53
N VAL A 91 -21.90 10.75 -12.64
CA VAL A 91 -21.74 9.33 -12.99
C VAL A 91 -20.27 8.98 -13.29
N ILE A 92 -19.53 9.87 -13.94
CA ILE A 92 -18.10 9.66 -14.22
C ILE A 92 -17.30 9.88 -12.94
N GLU A 93 -17.56 10.96 -12.19
CA GLU A 93 -16.82 11.24 -10.95
C GLU A 93 -16.94 10.09 -9.93
N ALA A 94 -18.13 9.51 -9.79
CA ALA A 94 -18.39 8.41 -8.86
C ALA A 94 -17.52 7.17 -9.12
N THR A 95 -17.05 6.96 -10.36
CA THR A 95 -16.15 5.84 -10.69
C THR A 95 -14.79 5.94 -10.01
N TRP A 96 -14.42 7.12 -9.49
CA TRP A 96 -13.17 7.32 -8.77
C TRP A 96 -13.00 6.35 -7.60
N GLU A 97 -14.08 5.96 -6.92
CA GLU A 97 -14.01 5.03 -5.79
C GLU A 97 -13.47 3.64 -6.18
N ASP A 98 -13.75 3.19 -7.41
CA ASP A 98 -13.22 1.94 -7.93
C ASP A 98 -11.86 2.14 -8.61
N VAL A 99 -11.69 3.22 -9.38
CA VAL A 99 -10.42 3.57 -10.04
C VAL A 99 -9.30 3.76 -9.03
N LYS A 100 -9.55 4.44 -7.90
CA LYS A 100 -8.55 4.66 -6.85
C LYS A 100 -8.07 3.37 -6.21
N ARG A 101 -8.90 2.32 -6.20
CA ARG A 101 -8.50 0.99 -5.73
C ARG A 101 -7.58 0.31 -6.74
N VAL A 102 -7.87 0.42 -8.05
CA VAL A 102 -6.99 -0.11 -9.10
C VAL A 102 -5.58 0.48 -9.01
N ARG A 103 -5.48 1.73 -8.56
CA ARG A 103 -4.23 2.46 -8.31
C ARG A 103 -3.25 1.74 -7.36
N TYR A 104 -3.73 0.87 -6.48
CA TYR A 104 -2.87 0.15 -5.53
C TYR A 104 -2.34 -1.15 -6.16
N PRO A 105 -1.06 -1.52 -5.96
CA PRO A 105 -0.55 -2.81 -6.46
C PRO A 105 -1.43 -4.00 -6.04
N LYS A 106 -1.66 -4.96 -6.94
CA LYS A 106 -2.50 -6.16 -6.70
C LYS A 106 -2.17 -6.84 -5.38
N LYS A 107 -0.88 -7.06 -5.13
CA LYS A 107 -0.37 -7.68 -3.90
C LYS A 107 -0.78 -6.93 -2.63
N ILE A 108 -0.83 -5.60 -2.67
CA ILE A 108 -1.23 -4.78 -1.51
C ILE A 108 -2.75 -4.86 -1.30
N ARG A 109 -3.54 -4.86 -2.38
CA ARG A 109 -4.99 -5.05 -2.28
C ARG A 109 -5.36 -6.44 -1.78
N GLU A 110 -4.71 -7.48 -2.30
CA GLU A 110 -4.95 -8.86 -1.86
C GLU A 110 -4.60 -9.01 -0.39
N LEU A 111 -3.47 -8.44 0.05
CA LEU A 111 -3.10 -8.42 1.46
C LEU A 111 -4.14 -7.70 2.31
N GLY A 112 -4.58 -6.50 1.91
CA GLY A 112 -5.65 -5.78 2.64
C GLY A 112 -6.97 -6.55 2.70
N LYS A 113 -7.33 -7.32 1.67
CA LYS A 113 -8.51 -8.20 1.67
C LYS A 113 -8.36 -9.37 2.65
N LEU A 114 -7.16 -9.93 2.79
CA LEU A 114 -6.87 -10.98 3.76
C LEU A 114 -6.91 -10.40 5.18
N GLU A 115 -6.23 -9.28 5.43
CA GLU A 115 -6.25 -8.58 6.72
C GLU A 115 -7.66 -8.23 7.17
N ALA A 116 -8.49 -7.71 6.25
CA ALA A 116 -9.89 -7.37 6.51
C ALA A 116 -10.73 -8.58 6.95
N LYS A 117 -10.35 -9.81 6.58
CA LYS A 117 -11.06 -11.05 6.95
C LYS A 117 -10.42 -11.80 8.12
N ALA A 118 -9.16 -11.54 8.43
CA ALA A 118 -8.42 -12.28 9.44
C ALA A 118 -8.98 -12.02 10.84
N ILE A 119 -9.02 -13.04 11.69
CA ILE A 119 -9.32 -12.91 13.14
C ILE A 119 -8.05 -12.84 13.99
N GLU A 120 -6.93 -13.28 13.43
CA GLU A 120 -5.60 -13.20 14.03
C GLU A 120 -4.60 -12.83 12.94
N ILE A 121 -3.76 -11.84 13.22
CA ILE A 121 -2.63 -11.44 12.36
C ILE A 121 -1.37 -11.46 13.21
N GLY A 122 -0.38 -12.27 12.82
CA GLY A 122 0.93 -12.36 13.45
C GLY A 122 2.02 -11.95 12.48
N ILE A 123 2.80 -10.93 12.84
CA ILE A 123 3.88 -10.40 12.02
C ILE A 123 5.18 -10.40 12.83
N PHE A 124 6.24 -10.93 12.25
CA PHE A 124 7.62 -10.75 12.70
C PHE A 124 8.40 -10.02 11.61
N GLU A 125 9.09 -8.94 11.95
CA GLU A 125 9.95 -8.17 11.04
C GLU A 125 11.36 -8.02 11.62
N CYS A 126 12.37 -8.42 10.84
CA CYS A 126 13.77 -8.34 11.27
C CYS A 126 14.54 -7.13 10.74
N ASN A 127 14.09 -6.53 9.64
CA ASN A 127 14.86 -5.52 8.92
C ASN A 127 14.19 -4.15 8.88
N ILE A 128 12.88 -4.06 9.14
CA ILE A 128 12.12 -2.81 9.10
C ILE A 128 11.04 -2.83 10.17
N ILE A 129 10.48 -1.67 10.50
CA ILE A 129 9.24 -1.61 11.29
C ILE A 129 8.09 -2.11 10.41
N ALA A 130 7.20 -2.96 10.94
CA ALA A 130 6.07 -3.50 10.18
C ALA A 130 5.21 -2.38 9.57
N GLY A 131 4.80 -2.51 8.31
CA GLY A 131 4.10 -1.44 7.58
C GLY A 131 2.81 -0.94 8.24
N LEU A 132 2.09 -1.80 8.97
CA LEU A 132 0.90 -1.42 9.74
C LEU A 132 1.23 -0.49 10.93
N LEU A 133 2.46 -0.54 11.43
CA LEU A 133 2.90 0.24 12.59
C LEU A 133 3.53 1.59 12.20
N GLN A 134 3.70 1.86 10.90
CA GLN A 134 4.45 3.02 10.43
C GLN A 134 3.62 4.31 10.41
N THR A 135 4.27 5.43 10.68
CA THR A 135 3.77 6.78 10.38
C THR A 135 3.87 7.07 8.88
N SER A 136 3.16 8.10 8.42
CA SER A 136 3.19 8.49 7.00
C SER A 136 4.57 8.90 6.53
N GLU A 137 5.29 9.65 7.37
CA GLU A 137 6.62 10.17 7.12
C GLU A 137 7.65 9.03 7.09
N HIS A 138 7.63 8.13 8.08
CA HIS A 138 8.53 6.97 8.09
C HIS A 138 8.31 6.04 6.89
N ALA A 139 7.03 5.79 6.54
CA ALA A 139 6.70 5.00 5.36
C ALA A 139 7.23 5.62 4.07
N ARG A 140 7.09 6.94 3.91
CA ARG A 140 7.55 7.69 2.74
C ARG A 140 9.06 7.53 2.54
N GLU A 141 9.84 7.74 3.61
CA GLU A 141 11.31 7.60 3.59
C GLU A 141 11.76 6.21 3.14
N LEU A 142 11.15 5.15 3.70
CA LEU A 142 11.46 3.77 3.29
C LEU A 142 11.10 3.48 1.83
N ILE A 143 9.99 4.03 1.34
CA ILE A 143 9.54 3.81 -0.04
C ILE A 143 10.43 4.58 -1.02
N GLN A 144 10.83 5.81 -0.69
CA GLN A 144 11.74 6.63 -1.50
C GLN A 144 13.13 6.02 -1.61
N ALA A 145 13.58 5.29 -0.58
CA ALA A 145 14.88 4.63 -0.57
C ALA A 145 15.00 3.45 -1.56
N ARG A 146 13.90 2.98 -2.16
CA ARG A 146 13.93 1.88 -3.14
C ARG A 146 14.86 2.20 -4.31
N GLN A 147 15.57 1.19 -4.78
CA GLN A 147 16.26 1.20 -6.06
C GLN A 147 15.67 0.16 -7.05
N PRO A 148 15.46 0.51 -8.34
CA PRO A 148 15.50 1.87 -8.90
C PRO A 148 14.45 2.79 -8.24
N PRO A 149 14.66 4.12 -8.25
CA PRO A 149 13.76 5.06 -7.60
C PRO A 149 12.35 4.99 -8.19
N TYR A 150 11.36 5.16 -7.32
CA TYR A 150 9.98 5.41 -7.73
C TYR A 150 9.78 6.87 -8.16
N SER A 151 8.79 7.13 -9.00
CA SER A 151 8.33 8.50 -9.23
C SER A 151 7.71 9.08 -7.95
N PRO A 152 7.65 10.42 -7.78
CA PRO A 152 6.98 11.03 -6.64
C PRO A 152 5.52 10.58 -6.50
N ASP A 153 4.79 10.46 -7.60
CA ASP A 153 3.42 9.95 -7.64
C ASP A 153 3.33 8.50 -7.11
N ASP A 154 4.27 7.63 -7.51
CA ASP A 154 4.34 6.24 -7.05
C ASP A 154 4.58 6.15 -5.54
N VAL A 155 5.46 7.00 -5.01
CA VAL A 155 5.73 7.08 -3.57
C VAL A 155 4.44 7.42 -2.82
N GLU A 156 3.76 8.50 -3.19
CA GLU A 156 2.53 8.92 -2.52
C GLU A 156 1.43 7.85 -2.60
N ARG A 157 1.33 7.16 -3.74
CA ARG A 157 0.42 6.02 -3.91
C ARG A 157 0.71 4.89 -2.95
N MET A 158 1.98 4.50 -2.82
CA MET A 158 2.38 3.40 -1.94
C MET A 158 2.25 3.77 -0.46
N VAL A 159 2.53 5.02 -0.09
CA VAL A 159 2.29 5.54 1.26
C VAL A 159 0.80 5.47 1.58
N ALA A 160 -0.05 6.02 0.71
CA ALA A 160 -1.51 5.96 0.90
C ALA A 160 -2.03 4.52 1.01
N ALA A 161 -1.52 3.61 0.18
CA ALA A 161 -1.89 2.19 0.23
C ALA A 161 -1.50 1.54 1.56
N ARG A 162 -0.32 1.90 2.09
CA ARG A 162 0.17 1.38 3.38
C ARG A 162 -0.67 1.90 4.54
N LEU A 163 -1.01 3.18 4.54
CA LEU A 163 -1.83 3.80 5.58
C LEU A 163 -3.29 3.31 5.54
N ALA A 164 -3.85 3.06 4.36
CA ALA A 164 -5.21 2.53 4.23
C ALA A 164 -5.40 1.18 4.92
N ARG A 165 -4.35 0.36 5.02
CA ARG A 165 -4.37 -0.93 5.73
C ARG A 165 -4.50 -0.78 7.25
N GLN A 166 -4.18 0.39 7.81
CA GLN A 166 -4.29 0.64 9.25
C GLN A 166 -5.73 0.69 9.75
N SER A 167 -6.72 0.75 8.85
CA SER A 167 -8.14 0.54 9.19
C SER A 167 -8.42 -0.78 9.92
N VAL A 168 -7.49 -1.74 9.87
CA VAL A 168 -7.57 -2.99 10.65
C VAL A 168 -7.59 -2.77 12.17
N PHE A 169 -6.99 -1.69 12.68
CA PHE A 169 -6.99 -1.38 14.11
C PHE A 169 -8.37 -0.95 14.62
N ASP A 170 -9.21 -0.39 13.75
CA ASP A 170 -10.52 0.18 14.07
C ASP A 170 -11.68 -0.78 13.74
N ARG A 171 -11.38 -2.02 13.34
CA ARG A 171 -12.39 -2.99 12.89
C ARG A 171 -13.21 -3.54 14.06
N ASP A 172 -14.49 -3.79 13.81
CA ASP A 172 -15.40 -4.52 14.72
C ASP A 172 -16.04 -5.73 14.00
N PRO A 173 -15.88 -6.97 14.47
CA PRO A 173 -15.02 -7.38 15.59
C PRO A 173 -13.53 -7.21 15.26
N SER A 174 -12.78 -6.72 16.25
CA SER A 174 -11.34 -6.49 16.11
C SER A 174 -10.59 -7.81 15.96
N PRO A 175 -9.62 -7.92 15.02
CA PRO A 175 -8.68 -9.04 15.01
C PRO A 175 -7.73 -8.96 16.20
N SER A 176 -7.15 -10.09 16.58
CA SER A 176 -5.97 -10.12 17.44
C SER A 176 -4.73 -9.83 16.62
N LEU A 177 -4.02 -8.75 16.93
CA LEU A 177 -2.85 -8.29 16.19
C LEU A 177 -1.59 -8.53 17.02
N HIS A 178 -0.63 -9.28 16.48
CA HIS A 178 0.62 -9.61 17.16
C HIS A 178 1.80 -9.17 16.31
N PHE A 179 2.68 -8.36 16.88
CA PHE A 179 3.88 -7.86 16.23
C PHE A 179 5.09 -8.22 17.07
N VAL A 180 6.10 -8.79 16.43
CA VAL A 180 7.45 -8.92 17.00
C VAL A 180 8.41 -8.19 16.08
N LEU A 181 9.08 -7.17 16.59
CA LEU A 181 10.08 -6.41 15.85
C LEU A 181 11.46 -6.78 16.37
N GLU A 182 12.44 -6.99 15.49
CA GLU A 182 13.83 -6.92 15.92
C GLU A 182 14.13 -5.55 16.53
N GLU A 183 15.05 -5.54 17.49
CA GLU A 183 15.55 -4.31 18.10
C GLU A 183 16.27 -3.43 17.08
N ALA A 184 17.09 -4.03 16.19
CA ALA A 184 17.96 -3.27 15.28
C ALA A 184 17.23 -2.25 14.39
N PRO A 185 16.06 -2.56 13.77
CA PRO A 185 15.24 -1.56 13.08
C PRO A 185 14.80 -0.37 13.92
N LEU A 186 14.63 -0.52 15.23
CA LEU A 186 14.19 0.57 16.12
C LEU A 186 15.28 1.62 16.36
N HIS A 187 16.55 1.26 16.17
CA HIS A 187 17.70 2.18 16.26
C HIS A 187 17.95 2.98 14.97
N ARG A 188 17.29 2.65 13.85
CA ARG A 188 17.50 3.35 12.58
C ARG A 188 16.72 4.66 12.54
N GLN A 189 17.45 5.77 12.45
CA GLN A 189 16.90 7.13 12.36
C GLN A 189 16.35 7.47 10.95
N VAL A 190 15.43 6.64 10.46
CA VAL A 190 14.78 6.83 9.15
C VAL A 190 14.04 8.17 9.13
N GLY A 191 14.35 9.02 8.14
CA GLY A 191 13.78 10.37 8.01
C GLY A 191 14.35 11.40 8.99
N GLY A 192 15.45 11.08 9.70
CA GLY A 192 16.04 11.94 10.72
C GLY A 192 15.30 11.89 12.06
N THR A 193 15.82 12.65 13.04
CA THR A 193 15.42 12.55 14.45
C THR A 193 13.92 12.73 14.67
N MET A 194 13.29 13.71 14.02
CA MET A 194 11.86 13.99 14.25
C MET A 194 10.93 12.90 13.68
N VAL A 195 11.28 12.31 12.53
CA VAL A 195 10.49 11.20 11.95
C VAL A 195 10.68 9.94 12.78
N TRP A 196 11.91 9.68 13.22
CA TRP A 196 12.22 8.56 14.11
C TRP A 196 11.47 8.66 15.45
N ARG A 197 11.52 9.84 16.08
CA ARG A 197 10.79 10.13 17.33
C ARG A 197 9.30 9.85 17.19
N LYS A 198 8.64 10.44 16.19
CA LYS A 198 7.22 10.22 15.92
C LYS A 198 6.90 8.74 15.66
N GLN A 199 7.81 8.02 15.01
CA GLN A 199 7.64 6.60 14.77
C GLN A 199 7.68 5.78 16.07
N LEU A 200 8.56 6.11 17.01
CA LEU A 200 8.60 5.47 18.33
C LEU A 200 7.35 5.82 19.16
N GLU A 201 6.92 7.09 19.15
CA GLU A 201 5.66 7.54 19.78
C GLU A 201 4.47 6.72 19.24
N ARG A 202 4.39 6.53 17.92
CA ARG A 202 3.34 5.72 17.28
C ARG A 202 3.35 4.26 17.74
N LEU A 203 4.52 3.66 17.95
CA LEU A 203 4.62 2.29 18.47
C LEU A 203 4.08 2.19 19.90
N LEU A 204 4.37 3.19 20.74
CA LEU A 204 3.83 3.25 22.11
C LEU A 204 2.31 3.38 22.10
N GLU A 205 1.75 4.26 21.27
CA GLU A 205 0.30 4.42 21.11
C GLU A 205 -0.38 3.12 20.71
N LEU A 206 0.11 2.47 19.65
CA LEU A 206 -0.45 1.21 19.15
C LEU A 206 -0.30 0.08 20.17
N GLY A 207 0.79 0.07 20.93
CA GLY A 207 1.03 -0.88 21.99
C GLY A 207 0.05 -0.80 23.17
N GLN A 208 -0.72 0.29 23.31
CA GLN A 208 -1.77 0.43 24.32
C GLN A 208 -3.13 -0.12 23.88
N LEU A 209 -3.29 -0.48 22.60
CA LEU A 209 -4.57 -0.99 22.09
C LEU A 209 -4.82 -2.42 22.62
N HIS A 210 -6.05 -2.69 23.06
CA HIS A 210 -6.43 -3.97 23.68
C HIS A 210 -6.30 -5.18 22.74
N ASN A 211 -6.33 -4.94 21.44
CA ASN A 211 -6.22 -5.93 20.37
C ASN A 211 -4.79 -6.06 19.84
N VAL A 212 -3.81 -5.30 20.35
CA VAL A 212 -2.43 -5.29 19.87
C VAL A 212 -1.49 -5.87 20.93
N THR A 213 -0.64 -6.81 20.51
CA THR A 213 0.52 -7.28 21.25
C THR A 213 1.78 -6.87 20.50
N LEU A 214 2.54 -5.91 21.04
CA LEU A 214 3.84 -5.51 20.49
C LEU A 214 4.96 -6.06 21.35
N GLN A 215 5.88 -6.80 20.73
CA GLN A 215 7.08 -7.34 21.36
C GLN A 215 8.33 -6.90 20.60
N VAL A 216 9.44 -6.78 21.32
CA VAL A 216 10.78 -6.53 20.76
C VAL A 216 11.66 -7.76 20.97
N MET A 217 12.26 -8.25 19.90
CA MET A 217 13.33 -9.24 19.96
C MET A 217 14.66 -8.50 20.22
N PRO A 218 15.34 -8.73 21.35
CA PRO A 218 16.62 -8.08 21.63
C PRO A 218 17.72 -8.56 20.69
N THR A 219 18.64 -7.67 20.34
CA THR A 219 19.83 -8.01 19.53
C THR A 219 20.77 -8.95 20.28
N ASN A 220 20.78 -8.88 21.62
CA ASN A 220 21.57 -9.77 22.48
C ASN A 220 20.81 -11.07 22.79
N THR A 221 20.36 -11.78 21.76
CA THR A 221 19.67 -13.08 21.84
C THR A 221 20.46 -14.14 21.06
N ASP A 222 20.36 -15.40 21.46
CA ASP A 222 20.91 -16.54 20.72
C ASP A 222 20.17 -16.76 19.37
N ALA A 223 20.61 -17.72 18.56
CA ALA A 223 19.98 -18.02 17.28
C ALA A 223 18.46 -18.27 17.41
N HIS A 224 17.69 -17.61 16.56
CA HIS A 224 16.23 -17.72 16.51
C HIS A 224 15.76 -17.94 15.06
N PRO A 225 14.56 -18.53 14.85
CA PRO A 225 14.10 -18.92 13.53
C PRO A 225 13.51 -17.76 12.70
N GLY A 226 13.92 -16.52 13.00
CA GLY A 226 13.53 -15.30 12.27
C GLY A 226 14.69 -14.66 11.49
N LEU A 227 15.92 -15.16 11.64
CA LEU A 227 17.11 -14.59 11.00
C LEU A 227 17.06 -14.62 9.46
N ASP A 228 16.23 -15.47 8.88
CA ASP A 228 16.01 -15.64 7.44
C ASP A 228 14.92 -14.71 6.86
N GLY A 229 14.32 -13.83 7.66
CA GLY A 229 13.46 -12.76 7.14
C GLY A 229 12.10 -12.65 7.84
N ARG A 230 11.23 -11.81 7.26
CA ARG A 230 9.87 -11.59 7.77
C ARG A 230 9.09 -12.90 7.85
N ILE A 231 8.22 -13.00 8.84
CA ILE A 231 7.15 -14.00 8.92
C ILE A 231 5.81 -13.28 9.09
N GLU A 232 4.80 -13.68 8.34
CA GLU A 232 3.45 -13.16 8.41
C GLU A 232 2.46 -14.33 8.40
N LEU A 233 1.54 -14.33 9.36
CA LEU A 233 0.51 -15.33 9.55
C LEU A 233 -0.84 -14.64 9.69
N MET A 234 -1.84 -15.11 8.96
CA MET A 234 -3.22 -14.65 9.04
C MET A 234 -4.14 -15.85 9.20
N LYS A 235 -4.99 -15.84 10.24
CA LYS A 235 -5.98 -16.90 10.49
C LYS A 235 -7.39 -16.38 10.33
N PHE A 236 -8.30 -17.23 9.86
CA PHE A 236 -9.65 -16.86 9.48
C PHE A 236 -10.73 -17.57 10.32
N PRO A 237 -11.96 -17.05 10.37
CA PRO A 237 -13.05 -17.65 11.16
C PRO A 237 -13.40 -19.09 10.79
N ASP A 238 -13.13 -19.50 9.55
CA ASP A 238 -13.41 -20.85 9.03
C ASP A 238 -12.32 -21.88 9.39
N GLY A 239 -11.31 -21.47 10.17
CA GLY A 239 -10.18 -22.31 10.56
C GLY A 239 -9.08 -22.40 9.50
N THR A 240 -9.23 -21.74 8.35
CA THR A 240 -8.16 -21.63 7.37
C THR A 240 -7.13 -20.59 7.79
N ALA A 241 -5.94 -20.65 7.17
CA ALA A 241 -4.89 -19.66 7.39
C ALA A 241 -4.07 -19.45 6.11
N VAL A 242 -3.44 -18.27 6.05
CA VAL A 242 -2.44 -17.90 5.05
C VAL A 242 -1.16 -17.53 5.79
N GLY A 243 -0.05 -18.05 5.30
CA GLY A 243 1.28 -17.74 5.82
C GLY A 243 2.19 -17.20 4.72
N ARG A 244 3.19 -16.42 5.10
CA ARG A 244 4.26 -15.97 4.22
C ARG A 244 5.54 -15.81 5.03
N SER A 245 6.67 -16.18 4.44
CA SER A 245 7.98 -15.89 5.02
C SER A 245 8.98 -15.62 3.91
N ASP A 246 9.82 -14.60 4.07
CA ASP A 246 10.80 -14.25 3.04
C ASP A 246 11.88 -15.34 2.90
N GLY A 247 12.27 -15.98 4.01
CA GLY A 247 13.29 -17.04 4.07
C GLY A 247 12.78 -18.47 3.80
N ALA A 248 11.47 -18.66 3.65
CA ALA A 248 10.87 -19.97 3.39
C ALA A 248 9.96 -19.97 2.16
N PHE A 249 9.84 -21.12 1.51
CA PHE A 249 8.90 -21.35 0.39
C PHE A 249 9.04 -20.31 -0.76
N GLY A 250 10.24 -19.72 -0.90
CA GLY A 250 10.53 -18.71 -1.92
C GLY A 250 9.78 -17.39 -1.75
N GLY A 251 9.37 -17.01 -0.53
CA GLY A 251 8.67 -15.74 -0.28
C GLY A 251 7.19 -15.75 -0.68
N ARG A 252 6.66 -16.90 -1.11
CA ARG A 252 5.29 -17.03 -1.64
C ARG A 252 4.28 -17.19 -0.50
N PRO A 253 3.05 -16.68 -0.65
CA PRO A 253 1.96 -17.04 0.24
C PRO A 253 1.70 -18.55 0.20
N ILE A 254 1.42 -19.13 1.36
CA ILE A 254 1.13 -20.55 1.54
C ILE A 254 -0.19 -20.75 2.28
N THR A 255 -0.89 -21.84 1.95
CA THR A 255 -2.13 -22.28 2.62
C THR A 255 -2.10 -23.76 2.99
N ASP A 256 -1.04 -24.50 2.62
CA ASP A 256 -0.88 -25.91 2.98
C ASP A 256 -0.69 -26.04 4.50
N PRO A 257 -1.52 -26.86 5.20
CA PRO A 257 -1.45 -26.99 6.65
C PRO A 257 -0.08 -27.44 7.19
N LYS A 258 0.67 -28.27 6.46
CA LYS A 258 1.99 -28.73 6.91
C LYS A 258 3.02 -27.61 6.84
N GLN A 259 2.97 -26.81 5.77
CA GLN A 259 3.83 -25.64 5.63
C GLN A 259 3.47 -24.54 6.64
N LEU A 260 2.17 -24.29 6.86
CA LEU A 260 1.68 -23.35 7.87
C LEU A 260 2.18 -23.72 9.26
N ARG A 261 2.15 -25.01 9.61
CA ARG A 261 2.65 -25.50 10.90
C ARG A 261 4.11 -25.16 11.15
N ILE A 262 4.94 -25.16 10.11
CA ILE A 262 6.35 -24.76 10.20
C ILE A 262 6.45 -23.28 10.55
N LEU A 263 5.70 -22.40 9.87
CA LEU A 263 5.73 -20.96 10.17
C LEU A 263 5.18 -20.65 11.56
N GLU A 264 4.13 -21.35 12.01
CA GLU A 264 3.60 -21.22 13.37
C GLU A 264 4.63 -21.59 14.45
N LEU A 265 5.36 -22.70 14.26
CA LEU A 265 6.41 -23.11 15.18
C LEU A 265 7.52 -22.06 15.27
N ARG A 266 7.94 -21.53 14.12
CA ARG A 266 8.96 -20.48 14.06
C ARG A 266 8.48 -19.21 14.75
N TYR A 267 7.28 -18.74 14.41
CA TYR A 267 6.69 -17.53 15.00
C TYR A 267 6.46 -17.67 16.51
N GLY A 268 6.00 -18.84 16.96
CA GLY A 268 5.85 -19.16 18.39
C GLY A 268 7.16 -19.10 19.16
N THR A 269 8.23 -19.69 18.62
CA THR A 269 9.58 -19.62 19.22
C THR A 269 10.09 -18.18 19.32
N ILE A 270 9.92 -17.40 18.25
CA ILE A 270 10.29 -15.97 18.23
C ILE A 270 9.57 -15.21 19.34
N ARG A 271 8.24 -15.39 19.47
CA ARG A 271 7.45 -14.73 20.52
C ARG A 271 7.87 -15.13 21.94
N ALA A 272 8.30 -16.38 22.13
CA ALA A 272 8.74 -16.88 23.42
C ALA A 272 10.12 -16.34 23.84
N GLN A 273 10.97 -15.98 22.88
CA GLN A 273 12.29 -15.42 23.12
C GLN A 273 12.28 -13.88 23.19
N ALA A 274 11.35 -13.23 22.47
CA ALA A 274 11.17 -11.79 22.51
C ALA A 274 10.80 -11.29 23.93
N LEU A 275 11.09 -10.02 24.20
CA LEU A 275 10.67 -9.36 25.43
C LEU A 275 9.16 -9.49 25.62
N THR A 276 8.73 -9.54 26.88
CA THR A 276 7.30 -9.42 27.21
C THR A 276 6.75 -8.10 26.66
N PRO A 277 5.44 -7.99 26.37
CA PRO A 277 4.87 -6.75 25.85
C PRO A 277 5.18 -5.53 26.73
N ARG A 278 5.07 -5.67 28.06
CA ARG A 278 5.41 -4.60 29.00
C ARG A 278 6.88 -4.18 28.92
N ALA A 279 7.81 -5.14 28.86
CA ALA A 279 9.24 -4.84 28.74
C ALA A 279 9.58 -4.24 27.37
N SER A 280 8.84 -4.59 26.33
CA SER A 280 9.00 -4.05 24.99
C SER A 280 8.59 -2.57 24.91
N LEU A 281 7.48 -2.20 25.55
CA LEU A 281 7.07 -0.79 25.65
C LEU A 281 8.05 0.03 26.48
N ALA A 282 8.54 -0.50 27.60
CA ALA A 282 9.57 0.17 28.40
C ALA A 282 10.86 0.39 27.59
N PHE A 283 11.26 -0.59 26.77
CA PHE A 283 12.41 -0.47 25.87
C PHE A 283 12.19 0.64 24.81
N ILE A 284 11.02 0.68 24.17
CA ILE A 284 10.69 1.72 23.17
C ILE A 284 10.63 3.11 23.83
N GLU A 285 10.09 3.21 25.04
CA GLU A 285 10.06 4.47 25.82
C GLU A 285 11.47 4.95 26.18
N GLN A 286 12.37 4.03 26.54
CA GLN A 286 13.77 4.37 26.76
C GLN A 286 14.41 4.94 25.47
N LEU A 287 14.26 4.25 24.34
CA LEU A 287 14.77 4.75 23.05
C LEU A 287 14.19 6.12 22.69
N LEU A 288 12.91 6.37 22.99
CA LEU A 288 12.27 7.65 22.78
C LEU A 288 12.89 8.78 23.63
N GLY A 289 13.38 8.45 24.83
CA GLY A 289 14.10 9.38 25.69
C GLY A 289 15.50 9.72 25.18
N GLU A 290 16.06 8.92 24.28
CA GLU A 290 17.38 9.09 23.66
C GLU A 290 17.32 9.92 22.35
N THR A 291 16.12 10.22 21.83
CA THR A 291 15.91 11.05 20.62
C THR A 291 15.88 12.54 20.93
#